data_AF-A0A1Q6LCF0-F1
#
_entry.id   AF-A0A1Q6LCF0-F1
#
_cell.length_a   1.000
_cell.length_b   1.000
_cell.length_c   1.000
_cell.angle_alpha   90.00
_cell.angle_beta   90.00
_cell.angle_gamma   90.00
#
_symmetry.space_group_name_H-M   'P 1'
#
loop_
_entity.id
_entity.type
_entity.pdbx_description
1 polymer ?
#
loop_
_entity_poly.entity_id
_entity_poly.type
_entity_poly.pdbx_seq_one_letter_code
_entity_poly.pdbx_strand_id
1 'polypeptide(L)'
;MSPNHTNTGIILVPDDCNLTEGMKEQYLLAANYNADTKEGKEEVEKIFVDDNSEFVQNLYKKGIDIEGKTKISIREASIGLATIVTFIAIYLGIIFLIASSAILALKQLTDSSDNKQRYTILRKIGCDEKMINKALYRQIGIFFGVPLILAIIHSIFGIQFALSVMSGLANKKDLLPSAIATVIIIGIIYGAYFLATYLGSKNIIKEEE
;
A
#
# COMPACT_ATOMS: atom_id res chain seq x y z
N MET A 1 12.23 14.90 15.32
CA MET A 1 11.00 15.15 16.10
C MET A 1 10.43 13.81 16.57
N SER A 2 9.91 13.79 17.80
CA SER A 2 9.56 12.61 18.61
C SER A 2 8.43 11.75 18.01
N PRO A 3 8.40 10.41 18.26
CA PRO A 3 7.34 9.50 17.83
C PRO A 3 6.13 9.41 18.79
N ASN A 4 6.00 10.32 19.77
CA ASN A 4 4.92 10.29 20.76
C ASN A 4 3.92 11.45 20.59
N HIS A 5 2.64 11.15 20.89
CA HIS A 5 1.49 12.07 20.89
C HIS A 5 1.84 13.50 21.32
N THR A 6 1.97 14.41 20.36
CA THR A 6 1.85 15.85 20.59
C THR A 6 0.41 16.26 20.30
N ASN A 7 -0.43 16.27 21.33
CA ASN A 7 -1.62 17.11 21.34
C ASN A 7 -1.18 18.49 21.83
N THR A 8 -0.82 19.39 20.91
CA THR A 8 -0.56 20.79 21.30
C THR A 8 -1.84 21.47 21.79
N GLY A 9 -3.01 20.92 21.43
CA GLY A 9 -4.32 21.39 21.86
C GLY A 9 -4.56 22.86 21.50
N ILE A 10 -5.72 23.36 21.90
CA ILE A 10 -5.95 24.78 22.07
C ILE A 10 -6.23 24.94 23.55
N ILE A 11 -5.37 25.65 24.27
CA ILE A 11 -5.63 26.00 25.66
C ILE A 11 -6.43 27.29 25.64
N LEU A 12 -7.74 27.16 25.88
CA LEU A 12 -8.59 28.30 26.16
C LEU A 12 -8.27 28.79 27.57
N VAL A 13 -7.68 29.97 27.66
CA VAL A 13 -7.44 30.65 28.93
C VAL A 13 -8.50 31.72 29.15
N PRO A 14 -8.89 32.03 30.41
CA PRO A 14 -9.77 33.15 30.67
C PRO A 14 -9.04 34.48 30.44
N ASP A 15 -9.80 35.56 30.24
CA ASP A 15 -9.27 36.88 29.87
C ASP A 15 -8.32 37.49 30.93
N ASP A 16 -8.34 36.98 32.17
CA ASP A 16 -7.46 37.37 33.27
C ASP A 16 -6.09 36.66 33.26
N CYS A 17 -5.89 35.70 32.36
CA CYS A 17 -4.61 35.06 32.16
C CYS A 17 -3.60 36.09 31.63
N ASN A 18 -2.56 36.37 32.41
CA ASN A 18 -1.56 37.39 32.11
C ASN A 18 -0.59 36.95 31.01
N LEU A 19 -1.09 36.76 29.79
CA LEU A 19 -0.30 36.51 28.59
C LEU A 19 0.36 37.83 28.14
N THR A 20 1.69 37.88 28.16
CA THR A 20 2.44 39.06 27.72
C THR A 20 2.82 38.96 26.24
N GLU A 21 3.05 40.09 25.58
CA GLU A 21 3.53 40.12 24.18
C GLU A 21 4.85 39.33 24.00
N GLY A 22 5.70 39.30 25.03
CA GLY A 22 6.95 38.53 25.03
C GLY A 22 6.77 37.02 25.11
N MET A 23 5.55 36.52 25.36
CA MET A 23 5.22 35.08 25.36
C MET A 23 4.69 34.58 24.01
N LYS A 24 4.55 35.47 23.02
CA LYS A 24 4.10 35.09 21.68
C LYS A 24 5.25 34.49 20.87
N GLU A 25 5.16 33.19 20.63
CA GLU A 25 6.13 32.45 19.82
C GLU A 25 5.78 32.46 18.33
N GLN A 26 4.49 32.59 17.97
CA GLN A 26 4.04 32.49 16.59
C GLN A 26 2.77 33.29 16.31
N TYR A 27 2.71 33.91 15.13
CA TYR A 27 1.50 34.54 14.59
C TYR A 27 0.95 33.68 13.46
N LEU A 28 -0.32 33.31 13.52
CA LEU A 28 -1.03 32.58 12.48
C LEU A 28 -2.03 33.51 11.80
N LEU A 29 -1.90 33.66 10.48
CA LEU A 29 -2.89 34.34 9.65
C LEU A 29 -3.55 33.33 8.73
N ALA A 30 -4.87 33.19 8.84
CA ALA A 30 -5.67 32.34 7.95
C ALA A 30 -6.59 33.24 7.10
N ALA A 31 -6.43 33.18 5.78
CA ALA A 31 -7.20 33.98 4.83
C ALA A 31 -7.62 33.15 3.62
N ASN A 32 -8.71 33.55 2.97
CA ASN A 32 -9.14 32.98 1.70
C ASN A 32 -8.48 33.71 0.53
N TYR A 33 -8.29 33.01 -0.58
CA TYR A 33 -7.89 33.65 -1.84
C TYR A 33 -8.93 34.69 -2.25
N ASN A 34 -8.46 35.88 -2.63
CA ASN A 34 -9.29 36.88 -3.29
C ASN A 34 -9.27 36.68 -4.81
N ALA A 35 -9.48 35.44 -5.26
CA ALA A 35 -9.48 35.05 -6.65
C ALA A 35 -10.40 33.84 -6.86
N ASP A 36 -11.17 33.85 -7.94
CA ASP A 36 -12.11 32.76 -8.26
C ASP A 36 -11.58 31.79 -9.32
N THR A 37 -10.78 32.31 -10.26
CA THR A 37 -10.18 31.52 -11.36
C THR A 37 -9.00 30.67 -10.87
N LYS A 38 -8.69 29.62 -11.62
CA LYS A 38 -7.52 28.77 -11.34
C LYS A 38 -6.23 29.56 -11.50
N GLU A 39 -6.06 30.31 -12.58
CA GLU A 39 -4.85 31.12 -12.79
C GLU A 39 -4.67 32.18 -11.69
N GLY A 40 -5.75 32.85 -11.27
CA GLY A 40 -5.66 33.87 -10.22
C GLY A 40 -5.27 33.29 -8.86
N LYS A 41 -5.72 32.07 -8.54
CA LYS A 41 -5.29 31.37 -7.32
C LYS A 41 -3.82 30.97 -7.37
N GLU A 42 -3.33 30.51 -8.54
CA GLU A 42 -1.92 30.18 -8.76
C GLU A 42 -1.02 31.42 -8.68
N GLU A 43 -1.48 32.58 -9.14
CA GLU A 43 -0.75 33.84 -9.04
C GLU A 43 -0.61 34.28 -7.58
N VAL A 44 -1.71 34.29 -6.82
CA VAL A 44 -1.68 34.60 -5.39
C VAL A 44 -0.80 33.59 -4.64
N GLU A 45 -0.83 32.31 -5.02
CA GLU A 45 0.02 31.29 -4.42
C GLU A 45 1.51 31.58 -4.57
N LYS A 46 1.96 31.96 -5.77
CA LYS A 46 3.37 32.33 -6.02
C LYS A 46 3.84 33.49 -5.15
N ILE A 47 2.95 34.42 -4.81
CA ILE A 47 3.29 35.57 -3.96
C ILE A 47 3.62 35.15 -2.52
N PHE A 48 3.01 34.08 -2.00
CA PHE A 48 3.18 33.69 -0.59
C PHE A 48 4.01 32.41 -0.39
N VAL A 49 4.04 31.50 -1.37
CA VAL A 49 4.74 30.21 -1.27
C VAL A 49 6.16 30.26 -1.86
N ASP A 50 6.42 31.15 -2.81
CA ASP A 50 7.77 31.35 -3.34
C ASP A 50 8.54 32.33 -2.46
N ASP A 51 9.58 31.83 -1.80
CA ASP A 51 10.49 32.62 -0.98
C ASP A 51 11.15 33.76 -1.78
N ASN A 52 11.24 33.63 -3.11
CA ASN A 52 11.82 34.64 -4.00
C ASN A 52 10.81 35.67 -4.50
N SER A 53 9.54 35.57 -4.11
CA SER A 53 8.54 36.56 -4.48
C SER A 53 8.92 37.95 -3.92
N GLU A 54 8.57 39.01 -4.67
CA GLU A 54 8.86 40.37 -4.25
C GLU A 54 8.25 40.69 -2.87
N PHE A 55 7.06 40.17 -2.60
CA PHE A 55 6.37 40.33 -1.33
C PHE A 55 7.14 39.71 -0.16
N VAL A 56 7.51 38.44 -0.26
CA VAL A 56 8.24 37.71 0.79
C VAL A 56 9.62 38.34 1.03
N GLN A 57 10.35 38.67 -0.04
CA GLN A 57 11.65 39.34 0.06
C GLN A 57 11.57 40.72 0.73
N ASN A 58 10.50 41.48 0.49
CA ASN A 58 10.28 42.76 1.16
C ASN A 58 9.98 42.62 2.65
N LEU A 59 9.32 41.53 3.07
CA LEU A 59 9.12 41.21 4.49
C LEU A 59 10.41 40.78 5.17
N TYR A 60 11.21 39.92 4.52
CA TYR A 60 12.52 39.52 5.01
C TYR A 60 13.44 40.71 5.27
N LYS A 61 13.50 41.68 4.34
CA LYS A 61 14.28 42.92 4.50
C LYS A 61 13.83 43.76 5.71
N LYS A 62 12.57 43.63 6.13
CA LYS A 62 12.02 44.29 7.32
C LYS A 62 12.20 43.48 8.60
N GLY A 63 12.91 42.35 8.54
CA GLY A 63 13.11 41.45 9.67
C GLY A 63 11.90 40.59 10.00
N ILE A 64 10.96 40.44 9.07
CA ILE A 64 9.76 39.62 9.23
C ILE A 64 9.93 38.35 8.40
N ASP A 65 10.06 37.21 9.08
CA ASP A 65 10.06 35.88 8.46
C ASP A 65 8.61 35.38 8.37
N ILE A 66 8.22 34.89 7.19
CA ILE A 66 6.89 34.33 6.96
C ILE A 66 7.00 32.97 6.27
N GLU A 67 6.34 31.96 6.85
CA GLU A 67 6.15 30.68 6.17
C GLU A 67 4.75 30.65 5.54
N GLY A 68 4.69 30.87 4.22
CA GLY A 68 3.44 30.78 3.48
C GLY A 68 3.10 29.34 3.12
N LYS A 69 1.94 28.87 3.55
CA LYS A 69 1.33 27.63 3.04
C LYS A 69 -0.03 27.93 2.46
N THR A 70 -0.38 27.19 1.42
CA THR A 70 -1.68 27.31 0.79
C THR A 70 -2.39 25.97 0.76
N LYS A 71 -3.71 26.01 0.59
CA LYS A 71 -4.51 24.79 0.45
C LYS A 71 -4.08 23.97 -0.77
N ILE A 72 -3.69 24.63 -1.87
CA ILE A 72 -3.28 23.94 -3.10
C ILE A 72 -1.91 23.28 -2.86
N SER A 73 -0.90 24.02 -2.39
CA SER A 73 0.44 23.46 -2.13
C SER A 73 0.41 22.30 -1.12
N ILE A 74 -0.36 22.40 -0.03
CA ILE A 74 -0.53 21.29 0.92
C ILE A 74 -1.18 20.08 0.25
N ARG A 75 -2.20 20.29 -0.58
CA ARG A 75 -2.91 19.21 -1.28
C ARG A 75 -2.01 18.54 -2.32
N GLU A 76 -1.27 19.31 -3.10
CA GLU A 76 -0.35 18.79 -4.12
C GLU A 76 0.81 18.02 -3.48
N ALA A 77 1.41 18.56 -2.41
CA ALA A 77 2.43 17.84 -1.65
C ALA A 77 1.90 16.52 -1.08
N SER A 78 0.68 16.53 -0.52
CA SER A 78 0.05 15.32 0.03
C SER A 78 -0.26 14.28 -1.05
N ILE A 79 -0.83 14.71 -2.19
CA ILE A 79 -1.14 13.83 -3.33
C ILE A 79 0.16 13.30 -3.94
N GLY A 80 1.19 14.14 -4.10
CA GLY A 80 2.49 13.76 -4.63
C GLY A 80 3.15 12.67 -3.78
N LEU A 81 3.23 12.88 -2.46
CA LEU A 81 3.75 11.90 -1.52
C LEU A 81 2.96 10.59 -1.58
N ALA A 82 1.62 10.66 -1.50
CA ALA A 82 0.76 9.49 -1.57
C ALA A 82 0.94 8.72 -2.89
N THR A 83 1.10 9.44 -4.01
CA THR A 83 1.28 8.83 -5.34
C THR A 83 2.60 8.07 -5.42
N ILE A 84 3.70 8.67 -4.95
CA ILE A 84 5.03 8.03 -4.96
C ILE A 84 5.01 6.78 -4.08
N VAL A 85 4.51 6.89 -2.85
CA VAL A 85 4.44 5.75 -1.91
C VAL A 85 3.56 4.64 -2.48
N THR A 86 2.39 4.99 -3.03
CA THR A 86 1.46 4.01 -3.62
C THR A 86 2.08 3.31 -4.84
N PHE A 87 2.74 4.06 -5.72
CA PHE A 87 3.41 3.49 -6.89
C PHE A 87 4.49 2.49 -6.48
N ILE A 88 5.37 2.86 -5.55
CA ILE A 88 6.43 1.97 -5.06
C ILE A 88 5.83 0.73 -4.38
N ALA A 89 4.81 0.91 -3.54
CA ALA A 89 4.15 -0.19 -2.83
C ALA A 89 3.49 -1.20 -3.80
N ILE A 90 2.77 -0.72 -4.82
CA ILE A 90 2.14 -1.59 -5.82
C ILE A 90 3.20 -2.30 -6.66
N TYR A 91 4.23 -1.57 -7.12
CA TYR A 91 5.31 -2.13 -7.92
C TYR A 91 6.05 -3.25 -7.18
N LEU A 92 6.51 -2.98 -5.96
CA LEU A 92 7.17 -3.97 -5.12
C LEU A 92 6.22 -5.14 -4.79
N GLY A 93 4.96 -4.85 -4.49
CA GLY A 93 3.94 -5.87 -4.20
C GLY A 93 3.76 -6.85 -5.34
N ILE A 94 3.66 -6.37 -6.59
CA ILE A 94 3.54 -7.22 -7.78
C ILE A 94 4.82 -8.04 -8.00
N ILE A 95 6.00 -7.44 -7.86
CA ILE A 95 7.27 -8.15 -8.02
C ILE A 95 7.41 -9.27 -7.00
N PHE A 96 7.16 -8.99 -5.71
CA PHE A 96 7.22 -10.01 -4.67
C PHE A 96 6.17 -11.10 -4.85
N LEU A 97 4.97 -10.75 -5.32
CA LEU A 97 3.92 -11.71 -5.62
C LEU A 97 4.33 -12.67 -6.75
N ILE A 98 4.87 -12.15 -7.86
CA ILE A 98 5.36 -12.97 -8.97
C ILE A 98 6.54 -13.83 -8.52
N ALA A 99 7.52 -13.23 -7.85
CA ALA A 99 8.72 -13.95 -7.40
C ALA A 99 8.38 -15.08 -6.42
N SER A 100 7.53 -14.83 -5.42
CA SER A 100 7.11 -15.85 -4.45
C SER A 100 6.29 -16.96 -5.11
N SER A 101 5.38 -16.61 -6.02
CA SER A 101 4.59 -17.60 -6.78
C SER A 101 5.48 -18.47 -7.67
N ALA A 102 6.47 -17.86 -8.34
CA ALA A 102 7.44 -18.57 -9.16
C ALA A 102 8.32 -19.51 -8.33
N ILE A 103 8.83 -19.06 -7.18
CA ILE A 103 9.62 -19.90 -6.27
C ILE A 103 8.80 -21.10 -5.79
N LEU A 104 7.53 -20.88 -5.41
CA LEU A 104 6.65 -21.95 -4.97
C LEU A 104 6.33 -22.94 -6.10
N ALA A 105 6.06 -22.44 -7.31
CA ALA A 105 5.85 -23.24 -8.50
C ALA A 105 7.07 -24.11 -8.82
N LEU A 106 8.27 -23.52 -8.87
CA LEU A 106 9.52 -24.23 -9.12
C LEU A 106 9.75 -25.32 -8.09
N LYS A 107 9.54 -25.01 -6.80
CA LYS A 107 9.66 -26.02 -5.74
C LYS A 107 8.74 -27.22 -5.99
N GLN A 108 7.46 -27.01 -6.31
CA GLN A 108 6.52 -28.09 -6.55
C GLN A 108 6.84 -28.90 -7.81
N LEU A 109 7.36 -28.25 -8.85
CA LEU A 109 7.82 -28.92 -10.06
C LEU A 109 9.05 -29.80 -9.78
N THR A 110 10.02 -29.29 -9.00
CA THR A 110 11.18 -30.07 -8.53
C THR A 110 10.73 -31.24 -7.67
N ASP A 111 9.85 -31.02 -6.69
CA ASP A 111 9.29 -32.09 -5.85
C ASP A 111 8.62 -33.17 -6.70
N SER A 112 7.91 -32.79 -7.76
CA SER A 112 7.26 -33.75 -8.67
C SER A 112 8.26 -34.53 -9.51
N SER A 113 9.34 -33.88 -9.96
CA SER A 113 10.44 -34.51 -10.69
C SER A 113 11.16 -35.54 -9.82
N ASP A 114 11.55 -35.15 -8.62
CA ASP A 114 12.28 -36.01 -7.68
C ASP A 114 11.44 -37.22 -7.23
N ASN A 115 10.12 -37.04 -7.17
CA ASN A 115 9.18 -38.11 -6.81
C ASN A 115 8.61 -38.88 -8.01
N LYS A 116 9.06 -38.64 -9.26
CA LYS A 116 8.54 -39.34 -10.46
C LYS A 116 8.55 -40.87 -10.29
N GLN A 117 9.66 -41.43 -9.80
CA GLN A 117 9.77 -42.88 -9.57
C GLN A 117 8.76 -43.40 -8.53
N ARG A 118 8.47 -42.63 -7.48
CA ARG A 118 7.47 -42.99 -6.47
C ARG A 118 6.08 -43.05 -7.07
N TYR A 119 5.73 -42.12 -7.96
CA TYR A 119 4.48 -42.17 -8.70
C TYR A 119 4.41 -43.39 -9.63
N THR A 120 5.51 -43.77 -10.29
CA THR A 120 5.58 -45.02 -11.07
C THR A 120 5.39 -46.26 -10.20
N ILE A 121 5.95 -46.31 -8.98
CA ILE A 121 5.73 -47.44 -8.06
C ILE A 121 4.25 -47.52 -7.65
N LEU A 122 3.60 -46.39 -7.36
CA LEU A 122 2.18 -46.34 -7.03
C LEU A 122 1.30 -46.94 -8.14
N ARG A 123 1.65 -46.67 -9.42
CA ARG A 123 0.98 -47.30 -10.57
C ARG A 123 1.18 -48.81 -10.58
N LYS A 124 2.41 -49.28 -10.37
CA LYS A 124 2.76 -50.71 -10.38
C LYS A 124 2.06 -51.51 -9.28
N ILE A 125 1.74 -50.89 -8.15
CA ILE A 125 0.98 -51.53 -7.06
C ILE A 125 -0.55 -51.36 -7.20
N GLY A 126 -1.03 -50.78 -8.30
CA GLY A 126 -2.45 -50.76 -8.67
C GLY A 126 -3.21 -49.48 -8.38
N CYS A 127 -2.54 -48.36 -8.05
CA CYS A 127 -3.24 -47.06 -7.95
C CYS A 127 -3.62 -46.55 -9.35
N ASP A 128 -4.89 -46.15 -9.52
CA ASP A 128 -5.35 -45.57 -10.77
C ASP A 128 -4.85 -44.12 -10.96
N GLU A 129 -4.89 -43.63 -12.20
CA GLU A 129 -4.49 -42.26 -12.53
C GLU A 129 -5.35 -41.21 -11.80
N LYS A 130 -6.61 -41.51 -11.47
CA LYS A 130 -7.49 -40.56 -10.79
C LYS A 130 -7.02 -40.31 -9.36
N MET A 131 -6.61 -41.36 -8.65
CA MET A 131 -6.05 -41.30 -7.30
C MET A 131 -4.74 -40.52 -7.30
N ILE A 132 -3.85 -40.79 -8.26
CA ILE A 132 -2.57 -40.09 -8.41
C ILE A 132 -2.79 -38.61 -8.69
N ASN A 133 -3.63 -38.26 -9.68
CA ASN A 133 -3.90 -36.87 -10.04
C ASN A 133 -4.61 -36.11 -8.90
N LYS A 134 -5.50 -36.77 -8.15
CA LYS A 134 -6.16 -36.17 -6.98
C LYS A 134 -5.17 -35.90 -5.85
N ALA A 135 -4.24 -36.83 -5.59
CA ALA A 135 -3.18 -36.64 -4.60
C ALA A 135 -2.27 -35.47 -4.99
N LEU A 136 -1.82 -35.42 -6.25
CA LEU A 136 -1.00 -34.34 -6.79
C LEU A 136 -1.72 -32.98 -6.68
N TYR A 137 -2.97 -32.89 -7.14
CA TYR A 137 -3.76 -31.67 -7.05
C TYR A 137 -3.91 -31.19 -5.61
N ARG A 138 -4.19 -32.11 -4.67
CA ARG A 138 -4.33 -31.77 -3.25
C ARG A 138 -3.01 -31.31 -2.63
N GLN A 139 -1.89 -31.94 -2.98
CA GLN A 139 -0.57 -31.53 -2.52
C GLN A 139 -0.27 -30.09 -2.96
N ILE A 140 -0.31 -29.83 -4.27
CA ILE A 140 -0.04 -28.50 -4.82
C ILE A 140 -1.05 -27.48 -4.27
N GLY A 141 -2.33 -27.87 -4.16
CA GLY A 141 -3.40 -27.04 -3.62
C GLY A 141 -3.17 -26.62 -2.17
N ILE A 142 -2.67 -27.51 -1.32
CA ILE A 142 -2.31 -27.19 0.07
C ILE A 142 -1.10 -26.24 0.09
N PHE A 143 -0.07 -26.51 -0.71
CA PHE A 143 1.15 -25.69 -0.74
C PHE A 143 0.90 -24.26 -1.23
N PHE A 144 0.01 -24.06 -2.20
CA PHE A 144 -0.42 -22.74 -2.63
C PHE A 144 -1.49 -22.13 -1.71
N GLY A 145 -2.42 -22.94 -1.21
CA GLY A 145 -3.56 -22.46 -0.43
C GLY A 145 -3.19 -21.97 0.97
N VAL A 146 -2.30 -22.67 1.68
CA VAL A 146 -1.94 -22.30 3.07
C VAL A 146 -1.28 -20.91 3.15
N PRO A 147 -0.25 -20.59 2.35
CA PRO A 147 0.33 -19.24 2.34
C PRO A 147 -0.68 -18.16 1.94
N LEU A 148 -1.55 -18.44 0.97
CA LEU A 148 -2.56 -17.50 0.50
C LEU A 148 -3.59 -17.19 1.60
N ILE A 149 -4.09 -18.20 2.30
CA ILE A 149 -5.02 -18.02 3.43
C ILE A 149 -4.35 -17.21 4.54
N LEU A 150 -3.08 -17.50 4.86
CA LEU A 150 -2.34 -16.75 5.86
C LEU A 150 -2.19 -15.27 5.46
N ALA A 151 -1.90 -15.00 4.18
CA ALA A 151 -1.80 -13.65 3.64
C ALA A 151 -3.15 -12.90 3.71
N ILE A 152 -4.27 -13.57 3.41
CA ILE A 152 -5.62 -13.01 3.53
C ILE A 152 -5.91 -12.63 4.99
N ILE A 153 -5.64 -13.53 5.93
CA ILE A 153 -5.84 -13.27 7.36
C ILE A 153 -4.98 -12.07 7.80
N HIS A 154 -3.70 -12.06 7.45
CA HIS A 154 -2.79 -10.96 7.77
C HIS A 154 -3.26 -9.62 7.18
N SER A 155 -3.73 -9.63 5.93
CA SER A 155 -4.27 -8.44 5.26
C SER A 155 -5.52 -7.89 5.96
N ILE A 156 -6.42 -8.74 6.44
CA ILE A 156 -7.62 -8.30 7.18
C ILE A 156 -7.22 -7.53 8.44
N PHE A 157 -6.28 -8.05 9.23
CA PHE A 157 -5.79 -7.35 10.43
C PHE A 157 -5.07 -6.04 10.09
N GLY A 158 -4.26 -6.03 9.03
CA GLY A 158 -3.59 -4.84 8.55
C GLY A 158 -4.56 -3.74 8.12
N ILE A 159 -5.62 -4.08 7.37
CA ILE A 159 -6.66 -3.14 6.96
C ILE A 159 -7.43 -2.61 8.16
N GLN A 160 -7.79 -3.47 9.12
CA GLN A 160 -8.48 -3.03 10.35
C GLN A 160 -7.61 -2.07 11.17
N PHE A 161 -6.32 -2.37 11.32
CA PHE A 161 -5.38 -1.49 12.00
C PHE A 161 -5.24 -0.14 11.30
N ALA A 162 -5.06 -0.14 9.97
CA ALA A 162 -4.96 1.09 9.18
C ALA A 162 -6.23 1.96 9.31
N LEU A 163 -7.41 1.34 9.24
CA LEU A 163 -8.69 2.03 9.44
C LEU A 163 -8.84 2.60 10.86
N SER A 164 -8.30 1.93 11.88
CA SER A 164 -8.32 2.43 13.25
C SER A 164 -7.44 3.66 13.42
N VAL A 165 -6.23 3.62 12.84
CA VAL A 165 -5.28 4.76 12.87
C VAL A 165 -5.81 5.95 12.07
N MET A 166 -6.50 5.68 10.95
CA MET A 166 -7.10 6.71 10.08
C MET A 166 -8.56 7.02 10.43
N SER A 167 -9.00 6.70 11.64
CA SER A 167 -10.39 6.93 12.07
C SER A 167 -10.71 8.43 12.00
N GLY A 168 -11.71 8.78 11.18
CA GLY A 168 -12.10 10.17 10.89
C GLY A 168 -11.65 10.71 9.53
N LEU A 169 -10.71 10.05 8.84
CA LEU A 169 -10.21 10.45 7.51
C LEU A 169 -10.66 9.54 6.37
N ALA A 170 -10.92 8.26 6.65
CA ALA A 170 -11.28 7.26 5.64
C ALA A 170 -12.41 6.35 6.11
N ASN A 171 -13.35 6.02 5.21
CA ASN A 171 -14.40 5.04 5.47
C ASN A 171 -14.06 3.68 4.86
N LYS A 172 -14.59 2.61 5.48
CA LYS A 172 -14.48 1.23 4.97
C LYS A 172 -14.97 1.09 3.52
N LYS A 173 -16.00 1.86 3.15
CA LYS A 173 -16.62 1.82 1.82
C LYS A 173 -15.66 2.34 0.73
N ASP A 174 -14.79 3.28 1.08
CA ASP A 174 -13.87 3.91 0.13
C ASP A 174 -12.73 2.94 -0.26
N LEU A 175 -12.42 1.97 0.60
CA LEU A 175 -11.38 0.96 0.37
C LEU A 175 -11.86 -0.25 -0.44
N LEU A 176 -13.17 -0.49 -0.50
CA LEU A 176 -13.73 -1.70 -1.09
C LEU A 176 -13.34 -1.90 -2.57
N PRO A 177 -13.39 -0.88 -3.45
CA PRO A 177 -13.01 -1.05 -4.85
C PRO A 177 -11.55 -1.48 -5.01
N SER A 178 -10.63 -0.85 -4.26
CA SER A 178 -9.21 -1.17 -4.29
C SER A 178 -8.93 -2.58 -3.76
N ALA A 179 -9.61 -2.99 -2.68
CA ALA A 179 -9.48 -4.34 -2.12
C ALA A 179 -9.93 -5.41 -3.13
N ILE A 180 -11.06 -5.18 -3.82
CA ILE A 180 -11.56 -6.09 -4.86
C ILE A 180 -10.55 -6.19 -6.01
N ALA A 181 -10.01 -5.06 -6.47
CA ALA A 181 -8.99 -5.05 -7.52
C ALA A 181 -7.74 -5.85 -7.10
N THR A 182 -7.27 -5.70 -5.86
CA THR A 182 -6.14 -6.47 -5.32
C THR A 182 -6.44 -7.97 -5.30
N VAL A 183 -7.63 -8.39 -4.84
CA VAL A 183 -8.03 -9.81 -4.82
C VAL A 183 -8.07 -10.39 -6.23
N ILE A 184 -8.57 -9.63 -7.22
CA ILE A 184 -8.59 -10.07 -8.62
C ILE A 184 -7.16 -10.26 -9.16
N ILE A 185 -6.27 -9.27 -8.94
CA ILE A 185 -4.88 -9.34 -9.42
C ILE A 185 -4.15 -10.53 -8.78
N ILE A 186 -4.28 -10.71 -7.46
CA ILE A 186 -3.71 -11.85 -6.76
C ILE A 186 -4.30 -13.15 -7.31
N GLY A 187 -5.62 -13.24 -7.45
CA GLY A 187 -6.30 -14.43 -7.97
C GLY A 187 -5.83 -14.82 -9.37
N ILE A 188 -5.63 -13.85 -10.27
CA ILE A 188 -5.11 -14.09 -11.62
C ILE A 188 -3.67 -14.62 -11.55
N ILE A 189 -2.78 -13.95 -10.83
CA ILE A 189 -1.36 -14.32 -10.79
C ILE A 189 -1.17 -15.67 -10.08
N TYR A 190 -1.71 -15.82 -8.87
CA TYR A 190 -1.61 -17.06 -8.09
C TYR A 190 -2.30 -18.22 -8.81
N GLY A 191 -3.46 -17.97 -9.40
CA GLY A 191 -4.21 -18.96 -10.17
C GLY A 191 -3.46 -19.43 -11.41
N ALA A 192 -2.84 -18.50 -12.15
CA ALA A 192 -2.01 -18.84 -13.31
C ALA A 192 -0.81 -19.71 -12.91
N TYR A 193 -0.08 -19.34 -11.86
CA TYR A 193 1.04 -20.14 -11.35
C TYR A 193 0.59 -21.50 -10.83
N PHE A 194 -0.53 -21.57 -10.11
CA PHE A 194 -1.09 -22.83 -9.63
C PHE A 194 -1.42 -23.78 -10.80
N LEU A 195 -2.13 -23.28 -11.82
CA LEU A 195 -2.49 -24.06 -13.01
C LEU A 195 -1.25 -24.53 -13.78
N ALA A 196 -0.30 -23.63 -14.03
CA ALA A 196 0.96 -23.97 -14.70
C ALA A 196 1.74 -25.04 -13.91
N THR A 197 1.79 -24.90 -12.59
CA THR A 197 2.46 -25.87 -11.69
C THR A 197 1.77 -27.22 -11.73
N TYR A 198 0.43 -27.26 -11.64
CA TYR A 198 -0.33 -28.51 -11.67
C TYR A 198 -0.18 -29.23 -13.01
N LEU A 199 -0.34 -28.51 -14.13
CA LEU A 199 -0.20 -29.08 -15.46
C LEU A 199 1.23 -29.57 -15.73
N GLY A 200 2.23 -28.77 -15.35
CA GLY A 200 3.64 -29.13 -15.45
C GLY A 200 3.97 -30.36 -14.62
N SER A 201 3.55 -30.38 -13.35
CA SER A 201 3.77 -31.51 -12.44
C SER A 201 3.09 -32.78 -12.94
N LYS A 202 1.85 -32.67 -13.43
CA LYS A 202 1.11 -33.78 -14.03
C LYS A 202 1.84 -34.36 -15.24
N ASN A 203 2.43 -33.51 -16.08
CA ASN A 203 3.21 -33.95 -17.23
C ASN A 203 4.51 -34.65 -16.80
N ILE A 204 5.20 -34.12 -15.79
CA ILE A 204 6.45 -34.70 -15.26
C ILE A 204 6.23 -36.12 -14.73
N ILE A 205 5.13 -36.34 -14.01
CA ILE A 205 4.85 -37.65 -13.40
C ILE A 205 4.18 -38.63 -14.37
N LYS A 206 3.85 -38.22 -15.60
CA LYS A 206 3.24 -39.12 -16.59
C LYS A 206 4.26 -40.19 -17.00
N GLU A 207 3.77 -41.41 -17.19
CA GLU A 207 4.60 -42.51 -17.69
C GLU A 207 4.93 -42.26 -19.17
N GLU A 208 6.19 -42.48 -19.55
CA GLU A 208 6.58 -42.53 -20.95
C GLU A 208 6.10 -43.88 -21.49
N GLU A 209 5.26 -43.84 -22.55
CA GLU A 209 4.75 -45.03 -23.25
C GLU A 209 5.88 -45.87 -23.85
#